data_AF-A0A6J4N7J4-F1
#
_entry.id   AF-A0A6J4N7J4-F1
#
_cell.length_a   1.000
_cell.length_b   1.000
_cell.length_c   1.000
_cell.angle_alpha   90.00
_cell.angle_beta   90.00
_cell.angle_gamma   90.00
#
_symmetry.space_group_name_H-M   'P 1'
#
loop_
_entity.id
_entity.type
_entity.pdbx_description
1 polymer ?
#
loop_
_entity_poly.entity_id
_entity_poly.type
_entity_poly.pdbx_seq_one_letter_code
_entity_poly.pdbx_strand_id
1 'polypeptide(L)'
;MKAPISSILVKQKALELGFHKVGIASKDADFDLEKQRLQAWLDKGYQADMAWMANPKRQDIQLVMPEVQSLICVAINYYTADQRPPNPPLEGRAEAGVEYAKISRYGWGRDYHKILHKKLKVFANWLRSQGEGIEAR
;
A
#
# COMPACT_ATOMS: atom_id res chain seq x y z
N MET A 1 15.22 -30.64 -3.72
CA MET A 1 14.23 -29.73 -3.11
C MET A 1 14.92 -28.40 -2.86
N LYS A 2 14.39 -27.27 -3.37
CA LYS A 2 14.91 -25.94 -2.99
C LYS A 2 14.65 -25.73 -1.50
N ALA A 3 15.62 -25.15 -0.78
CA ALA A 3 15.44 -24.79 0.62
C ALA A 3 14.22 -23.85 0.78
N PRO A 4 13.44 -23.97 1.88
CA PRO A 4 12.31 -23.08 2.11
C PRO A 4 12.76 -21.62 2.14
N ILE A 5 12.01 -20.75 1.46
CA ILE A 5 12.28 -19.31 1.42
C ILE A 5 12.16 -18.72 2.83
N SER A 6 13.19 -18.00 3.28
CA SER A 6 13.19 -17.39 4.62
C SER A 6 12.58 -16.00 4.61
N SER A 7 12.02 -15.58 5.75
CA SER A 7 11.51 -14.21 5.94
C SER A 7 12.59 -13.14 5.76
N ILE A 8 13.85 -13.47 6.06
CA ILE A 8 15.02 -12.60 5.85
C ILE A 8 15.21 -12.35 4.35
N LEU A 9 15.22 -13.41 3.53
CA LEU A 9 15.40 -13.30 2.09
C LEU A 9 14.25 -12.54 1.42
N VAL A 10 13.01 -12.78 1.85
CA VAL A 10 11.83 -12.04 1.36
C VAL A 10 11.97 -10.54 1.64
N LYS A 11 12.37 -10.18 2.87
CA LYS A 11 12.54 -8.78 3.26
C LYS A 11 13.69 -8.11 2.50
N GLN A 12 14.83 -8.80 2.37
CA GLN A 12 15.96 -8.32 1.58
C GLN A 12 15.55 -8.06 0.14
N LYS A 13 14.80 -8.97 -0.49
CA LYS A 13 14.32 -8.76 -1.85
C LYS A 13 13.41 -7.55 -1.98
N ALA A 14 12.50 -7.34 -1.04
CA ALA A 14 11.65 -6.16 -1.06
C ALA A 14 12.49 -4.86 -1.02
N LEU A 15 13.52 -4.82 -0.17
CA LEU A 15 14.42 -3.67 -0.10
C LEU A 15 15.22 -3.47 -1.40
N GLU A 16 15.73 -4.54 -2.01
CA GLU A 16 16.41 -4.49 -3.32
C GLU A 16 15.50 -3.95 -4.44
N LEU A 17 14.22 -4.29 -4.41
CA LEU A 17 13.22 -3.77 -5.36
C LEU A 17 12.85 -2.30 -5.09
N GLY A 18 13.46 -1.68 -4.08
CA GLY A 18 13.30 -0.28 -3.72
C GLY A 18 12.02 0.00 -2.96
N PHE A 19 11.57 -0.93 -2.12
CA PHE A 19 10.67 -0.61 -1.01
C PHE A 19 11.50 -0.10 0.17
N HIS A 20 10.97 0.86 0.92
CA HIS A 20 11.69 1.50 2.03
C HIS A 20 11.46 0.78 3.37
N LYS A 21 10.37 0.03 3.47
CA LYS A 21 10.05 -0.80 4.65
C LYS A 21 9.27 -2.02 4.21
N VAL A 22 9.44 -3.11 4.95
CA VAL A 22 8.72 -4.36 4.73
C VAL A 22 8.45 -5.06 6.08
N GLY A 23 7.22 -5.54 6.24
CA GLY A 23 6.76 -6.35 7.36
C GLY A 23 6.11 -7.63 6.84
N ILE A 24 6.07 -8.67 7.68
CA ILE A 24 5.40 -9.93 7.37
C ILE A 24 4.51 -10.27 8.56
N ALA A 25 3.23 -10.51 8.31
CA ALA A 25 2.27 -10.95 9.30
C ALA A 25 1.76 -12.36 8.95
N SER A 26 1.45 -13.16 9.97
CA SER A 26 0.79 -14.45 9.78
C SER A 26 -0.69 -14.26 9.44
N LYS A 27 -1.29 -15.21 8.71
CA LYS A 27 -2.75 -15.30 8.58
C LYS A 27 -3.44 -15.45 9.94
N ASP A 28 -2.76 -16.07 10.90
CA ASP A 28 -3.26 -16.40 12.23
C ASP A 28 -3.03 -15.29 13.27
N ALA A 29 -2.59 -14.11 12.83
CA ALA A 29 -2.44 -12.97 13.73
C ALA A 29 -3.83 -12.52 14.25
N ASP A 30 -3.90 -12.24 15.55
CA ASP A 30 -5.10 -11.70 16.17
C ASP A 30 -5.31 -10.24 15.75
N PHE A 31 -6.46 -9.98 15.15
CA PHE A 31 -6.91 -8.68 14.70
C PHE A 31 -8.31 -8.34 15.25
N ASP A 32 -8.75 -8.99 16.32
CA ASP A 32 -10.12 -8.83 16.83
C ASP A 32 -10.38 -7.41 17.32
N LEU A 33 -9.37 -6.76 17.91
CA LEU A 33 -9.46 -5.35 18.29
C LEU A 33 -9.62 -4.45 17.05
N GLU A 34 -8.87 -4.68 15.98
CA GLU A 34 -8.96 -3.92 14.73
C GLU A 34 -10.32 -4.12 14.04
N LYS A 35 -10.84 -5.35 14.03
CA LYS A 35 -12.18 -5.67 13.50
C LYS A 35 -13.26 -4.92 14.28
N GLN A 36 -13.21 -4.97 15.62
CA GLN A 36 -14.15 -4.23 16.48
C GLN A 36 -14.10 -2.72 16.24
N ARG A 37 -12.88 -2.16 16.08
CA ARG A 37 -12.70 -0.73 15.76
C ARG A 37 -13.28 -0.36 14.40
N LEU A 38 -13.07 -1.20 13.37
CA LEU A 38 -13.66 -0.98 12.05
C LEU A 38 -15.18 -1.02 12.13
N GLN A 39 -15.75 -2.01 12.82
CA GLN A 39 -17.20 -2.13 12.97
C GLN A 39 -17.79 -0.91 13.69
N ALA A 40 -17.22 -0.52 14.83
CA ALA A 40 -17.66 0.66 15.57
C ALA A 40 -17.54 1.97 14.76
N TRP A 41 -16.59 2.05 13.83
CA TRP A 41 -16.44 3.19 12.92
C TRP A 41 -17.50 3.18 11.81
N LEU A 42 -17.83 2.01 11.26
CA LEU A 42 -18.90 1.83 10.27
C LEU A 42 -20.29 2.10 10.85
N ASP A 43 -20.55 1.65 12.08
CA ASP A 43 -21.83 1.85 12.78
C ASP A 43 -22.13 3.34 13.01
N LYS A 44 -21.08 4.17 13.10
CA LYS A 44 -21.18 5.63 13.20
C LYS A 44 -21.36 6.34 11.85
N GLY A 45 -21.35 5.60 10.73
CA GLY A 45 -21.49 6.17 9.38
C GLY A 45 -20.28 6.99 8.92
N TYR A 46 -19.09 6.77 9.51
CA TYR A 46 -17.91 7.60 9.23
C TYR A 46 -17.26 7.33 7.86
N GLN A 47 -17.76 6.36 7.09
CA GLN A 47 -17.27 6.00 5.77
C GLN A 47 -17.65 6.96 4.64
N ALA A 48 -18.61 7.86 4.85
CA ALA A 48 -19.17 8.68 3.78
C ALA A 48 -19.49 7.80 2.53
N ASP A 49 -18.95 8.14 1.37
CA ASP A 49 -19.18 7.40 0.11
C ASP A 49 -18.32 6.13 -0.04
N MET A 50 -17.47 5.78 0.94
CA MET A 50 -16.59 4.61 0.90
C MET A 50 -17.32 3.31 1.26
N ALA A 51 -18.41 2.99 0.55
CA ALA A 51 -19.21 1.78 0.81
C ALA A 51 -18.37 0.48 0.83
N TRP A 52 -17.25 0.45 0.09
CA TRP A 52 -16.30 -0.65 0.07
C TRP A 52 -15.59 -0.91 1.41
N MET A 53 -15.66 0.01 2.39
CA MET A 53 -15.12 -0.19 3.74
C MET A 53 -15.87 -1.27 4.52
N ALA A 54 -17.14 -1.52 4.20
CA ALA A 54 -17.95 -2.57 4.82
C ALA A 54 -17.71 -3.97 4.22
N ASN A 55 -16.81 -4.11 3.24
CA ASN A 55 -16.55 -5.41 2.61
C ASN A 55 -15.91 -6.39 3.60
N PRO A 56 -16.49 -7.60 3.82
CA PRO A 56 -15.96 -8.60 4.75
C PRO A 56 -14.49 -8.98 4.49
N LYS A 57 -14.02 -8.88 3.24
CA LYS A 57 -12.61 -9.11 2.86
C LYS A 57 -11.60 -8.20 3.58
N ARG A 58 -12.06 -7.14 4.24
CA ARG A 58 -11.22 -6.24 5.06
C ARG A 58 -10.95 -6.76 6.46
N GLN A 59 -11.77 -7.69 6.92
CA GLN A 59 -11.67 -8.30 8.24
C GLN A 59 -11.07 -9.71 8.15
N ASP A 60 -11.20 -10.36 6.99
CA ASP A 60 -10.67 -11.69 6.74
C ASP A 60 -10.01 -11.76 5.35
N ILE A 61 -8.69 -11.93 5.35
CA ILE A 61 -7.88 -12.04 4.14
C ILE A 61 -8.11 -13.37 3.39
N GLN A 62 -8.59 -14.41 4.08
CA GLN A 62 -8.86 -15.71 3.47
C GLN A 62 -10.02 -15.61 2.46
N LEU A 63 -10.89 -14.60 2.59
CA LEU A 63 -11.92 -14.28 1.59
C LEU A 63 -11.34 -13.67 0.29
N VAL A 64 -10.07 -13.28 0.28
CA VAL A 64 -9.33 -12.81 -0.91
C VAL A 64 -8.52 -13.93 -1.54
N MET A 65 -7.87 -14.75 -0.70
CA MET A 65 -7.01 -15.86 -1.10
C MET A 65 -7.09 -16.95 -0.01
N PRO A 66 -7.95 -17.97 -0.16
CA PRO A 66 -8.20 -18.99 0.87
C PRO A 66 -6.95 -19.71 1.38
N GLU A 67 -5.95 -19.87 0.51
CA GLU A 67 -4.67 -20.53 0.75
C GLU A 67 -3.60 -19.64 1.41
N VAL A 68 -3.89 -18.34 1.62
CA VAL A 68 -2.93 -17.37 2.18
C VAL A 68 -2.35 -17.86 3.50
N GLN A 69 -1.01 -17.82 3.62
CA GLN A 69 -0.29 -18.14 4.86
C GLN A 69 0.32 -16.91 5.52
N SER A 70 0.63 -15.88 4.74
CA SER A 70 1.32 -14.69 5.23
C SER A 70 0.94 -13.48 4.39
N LEU A 71 0.92 -12.32 5.04
CA LEU A 71 0.76 -11.03 4.39
C LEU A 71 2.12 -10.32 4.39
N ILE A 72 2.61 -9.91 3.22
CA ILE A 72 3.83 -9.12 3.10
C ILE A 72 3.43 -7.66 2.87
N CYS A 73 3.62 -6.82 3.89
CA CYS A 73 3.29 -5.40 3.83
C CYS A 73 4.54 -4.60 3.47
N VAL A 74 4.46 -3.77 2.42
CA VAL A 74 5.57 -2.94 1.95
C VAL A 74 5.22 -1.46 2.04
N ALA A 75 6.23 -0.60 2.17
CA ALA A 75 6.04 0.85 2.20
C ALA A 75 7.04 1.57 1.28
N ILE A 76 6.59 2.69 0.70
CA ILE A 76 7.45 3.64 0.01
C ILE A 76 7.29 5.01 0.66
N ASN A 77 8.40 5.63 1.01
CA ASN A 77 8.41 7.02 1.45
C ASN A 77 8.19 7.93 0.23
N TYR A 78 7.13 8.75 0.28
CA TYR A 78 6.81 9.74 -0.76
C TYR A 78 7.25 11.16 -0.38
N TYR A 79 7.97 11.32 0.74
CA TYR A 79 8.53 12.62 1.11
C TYR A 79 9.50 13.11 0.04
N THR A 80 9.30 14.35 -0.41
CA THR A 80 10.26 15.09 -1.20
C THR A 80 10.65 16.36 -0.45
N ALA A 81 11.93 16.74 -0.56
CA ALA A 81 12.43 18.02 -0.06
C ALA A 81 11.99 19.21 -0.94
N ASP A 82 11.43 18.93 -2.12
CA ASP A 82 10.90 19.94 -3.03
C ASP A 82 9.89 20.81 -2.30
N GLN A 83 10.19 22.10 -2.25
CA GLN A 83 9.27 23.09 -1.75
C GLN A 83 8.26 23.41 -2.85
N ARG A 84 7.04 23.73 -2.45
CA ARG A 84 6.09 24.34 -3.37
C ARG A 84 6.71 25.62 -3.93
N PRO A 85 6.73 25.82 -5.26
CA PRO A 85 7.13 27.12 -5.79
C PRO A 85 6.21 28.20 -5.20
N PRO A 86 6.76 29.27 -4.61
CA PRO A 86 5.97 30.28 -3.91
C PRO A 86 4.96 30.98 -4.84
N ASN A 87 5.30 31.06 -6.14
CA ASN A 87 4.44 31.50 -7.23
C ASN A 87 4.69 30.57 -8.43
N PRO A 88 3.84 29.56 -8.74
CA PRO A 88 3.98 28.87 -10.02
C PRO A 88 3.74 29.91 -11.14
N PRO A 89 4.52 29.89 -12.22
CA PRO A 89 4.29 30.81 -13.33
C PRO A 89 2.96 30.44 -13.99
N LEU A 90 1.90 31.16 -13.65
CA LEU A 90 0.76 31.27 -14.52
C LEU A 90 1.21 32.16 -15.67
N GLU A 91 1.79 31.56 -16.71
CA GLU A 91 1.89 32.21 -18.00
C GLU A 91 0.45 32.60 -18.43
N GLY A 92 0.09 33.86 -18.15
CA GLY A 92 -1.14 34.51 -18.63
C GLY A 92 -2.41 34.41 -17.78
N ARG A 93 -2.40 33.94 -16.53
CA ARG A 93 -3.65 33.82 -15.71
C ARG A 93 -3.57 34.22 -14.24
N ALA A 94 -2.50 34.87 -13.80
CA ALA A 94 -2.45 35.41 -12.44
C ALA A 94 -3.10 36.80 -12.40
N GLU A 95 -4.42 36.86 -12.23
CA GLU A 95 -5.03 38.07 -11.67
C GLU A 95 -4.54 38.23 -10.22
N ALA A 96 -4.28 39.46 -9.79
CA ALA A 96 -3.88 39.75 -8.43
C ALA A 96 -4.97 39.27 -7.46
N GLY A 97 -4.65 38.31 -6.58
CA GLY A 97 -5.58 37.77 -5.58
C GLY A 97 -5.95 36.28 -5.73
N VAL A 98 -5.43 35.56 -6.73
CA VAL A 98 -5.66 34.11 -6.84
C VAL A 98 -4.86 33.34 -5.78
N GLU A 99 -5.53 32.89 -4.71
CA GLU A 99 -4.95 31.93 -3.76
C GLU A 99 -4.83 30.54 -4.40
N TYR A 100 -3.64 29.94 -4.33
CA TYR A 100 -3.43 28.60 -4.85
C TYR A 100 -3.79 27.52 -3.81
N ALA A 101 -4.75 26.66 -4.15
CA ALA A 101 -5.12 25.48 -3.36
C ALA A 101 -3.91 24.58 -3.07
N LYS A 102 -3.88 23.97 -1.87
CA LYS A 102 -2.81 23.05 -1.46
C LYS A 102 -3.20 21.61 -1.86
N ILE A 103 -2.28 20.92 -2.54
CA ILE A 103 -2.42 19.49 -2.84
C ILE A 103 -1.50 18.72 -1.88
N SER A 104 -2.02 17.67 -1.24
CA SER A 104 -1.22 16.82 -0.36
C SER A 104 -0.07 16.15 -1.12
N ARG A 105 1.07 15.95 -0.45
CA ARG A 105 2.31 15.41 -1.06
C ARG A 105 2.14 14.03 -1.68
N TYR A 106 1.20 13.20 -1.20
CA TYR A 106 0.96 11.88 -1.80
C TYR A 106 0.44 11.98 -3.25
N GLY A 107 -0.13 13.12 -3.63
CA GLY A 107 -0.62 13.41 -4.98
C GLY A 107 0.43 14.07 -5.88
N TRP A 108 1.68 14.21 -5.42
CA TRP A 108 2.73 14.87 -6.20
C TRP A 108 3.44 13.88 -7.12
N GLY A 109 3.84 14.37 -8.30
CA GLY A 109 4.58 13.58 -9.27
C GLY A 109 3.73 12.48 -9.92
N ARG A 110 4.34 11.32 -10.15
CA ARG A 110 3.69 10.19 -10.81
C ARG A 110 2.78 9.46 -9.83
N ASP A 111 1.57 9.15 -10.27
CA ASP A 111 0.59 8.33 -9.52
C ASP A 111 1.23 7.12 -8.86
N TYR A 112 1.20 7.12 -7.52
CA TYR A 112 1.85 6.13 -6.68
C TYR A 112 1.29 4.72 -6.91
N HIS A 113 0.02 4.58 -7.32
CA HIS A 113 -0.58 3.28 -7.62
C HIS A 113 0.17 2.57 -8.74
N LYS A 114 0.53 3.31 -9.81
CA LYS A 114 1.30 2.76 -10.94
C LYS A 114 2.70 2.33 -10.51
N ILE A 115 3.33 3.08 -9.61
CA ILE A 115 4.68 2.78 -9.10
C ILE A 115 4.63 1.51 -8.23
N LEU A 116 3.71 1.47 -7.26
CA LEU A 116 3.55 0.33 -6.35
C LEU A 116 3.14 -0.94 -7.10
N HIS A 117 2.14 -0.88 -7.96
CA HIS A 117 1.69 -2.06 -8.73
C HIS A 117 2.81 -2.66 -9.59
N LYS A 118 3.63 -1.82 -10.24
CA LYS A 118 4.77 -2.32 -11.03
C LYS A 118 5.78 -3.05 -10.14
N LYS A 119 6.14 -2.48 -9.00
CA LYS A 119 7.08 -3.10 -8.04
C LYS A 119 6.52 -4.38 -7.42
N LEU A 120 5.25 -4.36 -7.00
CA LEU A 120 4.56 -5.52 -6.44
C LEU A 120 4.47 -6.66 -7.45
N LYS A 121 4.18 -6.39 -8.72
CA LYS A 121 4.18 -7.41 -9.77
C LYS A 121 5.53 -8.08 -9.95
N VAL A 122 6.62 -7.30 -9.95
CA VAL A 122 7.98 -7.85 -9.99
C VAL A 122 8.27 -8.68 -8.74
N PHE A 123 7.85 -8.21 -7.57
CA PHE A 123 8.06 -8.92 -6.32
C PHE A 123 7.30 -10.25 -6.25
N ALA A 124 6.01 -10.25 -6.63
CA ALA A 124 5.18 -11.44 -6.70
C ALA A 124 5.74 -12.47 -7.70
N ASN A 125 6.23 -12.03 -8.86
CA ASN A 125 6.90 -12.93 -9.81
C ASN A 125 8.15 -13.58 -9.22
N TRP A 126 8.96 -12.79 -8.50
CA TRP A 126 10.15 -13.32 -7.84
C TRP A 126 9.80 -14.30 -6.71
N LEU A 127 8.74 -14.04 -5.93
CA LEU A 127 8.26 -14.98 -4.90
C LEU A 127 7.89 -16.33 -5.52
N ARG A 128 7.09 -16.31 -6.58
CA ARG A 128 6.68 -17.51 -7.33
C ARG A 128 7.89 -18.26 -7.91
N SER A 129 8.97 -17.58 -8.30
CA SER A 129 10.17 -18.26 -8.81
C SER A 129 11.00 -18.97 -7.72
N GLN A 130 10.72 -18.75 -6.43
CA GLN A 130 11.49 -19.39 -5.35
C GLN A 130 11.14 -20.87 -5.14
N GLY A 131 9.98 -21.36 -5.59
CA GLY A 131 9.60 -22.76 -5.43
C GLY A 131 8.25 -23.09 -6.04
N GLU A 132 8.05 -24.37 -6.34
CA GLU A 132 6.76 -24.91 -6.75
C GLU A 132 5.77 -24.80 -5.58
N GLY A 133 4.54 -24.35 -5.86
CA GLY A 133 3.48 -24.16 -4.86
C GLY A 133 3.53 -22.84 -4.09
N ILE A 134 4.50 -21.95 -4.36
CA ILE A 134 4.45 -20.58 -3.84
C ILE A 134 3.53 -19.74 -4.73
N GLU A 135 2.37 -19.36 -4.20
CA GLU A 135 1.47 -18.39 -4.83
C GLU A 135 1.64 -17.00 -4.22
N ALA A 136 1.59 -15.97 -5.06
CA ALA A 136 1.67 -14.57 -4.65
C ALA A 136 0.78 -13.71 -5.56
N ARG A 137 -0.08 -12.90 -4.93
CA ARG A 137 -1.08 -12.05 -5.57
C ARG A 137 -0.81 -10.57 -5.30
#